data_AF-A0A2R6K6Q0-F1
#
_entry.id   AF-A0A2R6K6Q0-F1
#
_cell.length_a   1.000
_cell.length_b   1.000
_cell.length_c   1.000
_cell.angle_alpha   90.00
_cell.angle_beta   90.00
_cell.angle_gamma   90.00
#
_symmetry.space_group_name_H-M   'P 1'
#
loop_
_entity.id
_entity.type
_entity.pdbx_description
1 polymer ?
#
loop_
_entity_poly.entity_id
_entity_poly.type
_entity_poly.pdbx_seq_one_letter_code
_entity_poly.pdbx_strand_id
1 'polypeptide(L)' 'MAEQQYEYRVEPAFLSPTELRNEQYKLEDLFNDIAEEGWIYDDVAVVDPSSLLFFFRRPIDA' A
#
# COMPACT_ATOMS: atom_id res chain seq x y z
N MET A 1 -13.68 20.48 17.13
CA MET A 1 -12.55 20.00 16.31
C MET A 1 -13.08 18.77 15.62
N ALA A 2 -13.40 18.84 14.33
CA ALA A 2 -13.85 17.65 13.61
C ALA A 2 -12.66 16.69 13.56
N GLU A 3 -12.76 15.55 14.22
CA GLU A 3 -11.77 14.49 14.10
C GLU A 3 -11.81 14.04 12.64
N GLN A 4 -10.73 14.31 11.91
CA GLN A 4 -10.61 13.93 10.52
C GLN A 4 -10.60 12.41 10.47
N GLN A 5 -11.68 11.82 9.95
CA GLN A 5 -11.81 10.37 9.87
C GLN A 5 -11.06 9.89 8.63
N TYR A 6 -10.29 8.82 8.80
CA TYR A 6 -9.52 8.20 7.73
C TYR A 6 -10.05 6.80 7.48
N GLU A 7 -10.24 6.48 6.21
CA GLU A 7 -10.43 5.11 5.75
C GLU A 7 -9.04 4.48 5.55
N TYR A 8 -8.88 3.22 5.93
CA TYR A 8 -7.64 2.48 5.75
C TYR A 8 -7.84 1.28 4.82
N ARG A 9 -6.89 1.08 3.91
CA ARG A 9 -6.80 -0.07 3.02
C ARG A 9 -5.43 -0.72 3.20
N VAL A 10 -5.40 -2.04 3.22
CA VAL A 10 -4.17 -2.82 3.40
C VAL A 10 -3.99 -3.75 2.22
N GLU A 11 -2.84 -3.66 1.56
CA GLU A 11 -2.51 -4.51 0.43
C GLU A 11 -1.28 -5.37 0.74
N PRO A 12 -1.40 -6.71 0.63
CA PRO A 12 -0.27 -7.60 0.80
C PRO A 12 0.58 -7.64 -0.47
N ALA A 13 1.89 -7.64 -0.30
CA ALA A 13 2.82 -7.89 -1.37
C ALA A 13 3.87 -8.91 -0.96
N PHE A 14 4.23 -9.76 -1.92
CA PHE A 14 5.25 -10.77 -1.74
C PHE A 14 6.49 -10.42 -2.55
N LEU A 15 7.65 -10.54 -1.91
CA LEU A 15 8.97 -10.43 -2.51
C LEU A 15 9.59 -11.82 -2.57
N SER A 16 9.46 -12.49 -3.71
CA SER A 16 10.11 -13.76 -3.95
C SER A 16 11.55 -13.53 -4.48
N PRO A 17 12.59 -14.09 -3.84
CA PRO A 17 13.99 -13.75 -4.13
C PRO A 17 14.43 -14.05 -5.57
N THR A 18 13.70 -14.87 -6.31
CA THR A 18 13.98 -15.23 -7.71
C THR A 18 13.44 -14.23 -8.74
N GLU A 19 12.56 -13.29 -8.35
CA GLU A 19 11.81 -12.45 -9.31
C GLU A 19 11.87 -10.93 -9.00
N LEU A 20 12.85 -10.49 -8.19
CA LEU A 20 13.02 -9.11 -7.69
C LEU A 20 12.82 -7.99 -8.73
N ARG A 21 13.14 -8.21 -10.01
CA ARG A 21 12.87 -7.22 -11.08
C ARG A 21 11.41 -7.15 -11.50
N ASN A 22 10.74 -8.28 -11.67
CA ASN A 22 9.34 -8.31 -12.10
C ASN A 22 8.39 -7.89 -10.97
N GLU A 23 8.77 -8.17 -9.72
CA GLU A 23 7.98 -7.78 -8.55
C GLU A 23 8.06 -6.28 -8.25
N GLN A 24 9.19 -5.62 -8.54
CA GLN A 24 9.29 -4.16 -8.42
C GLN A 24 8.29 -3.43 -9.32
N TYR A 25 8.16 -3.83 -10.59
CA TYR A 25 7.16 -3.24 -11.49
C TYR A 25 5.72 -3.48 -11.00
N LYS A 26 5.42 -4.67 -10.49
CA LYS A 26 4.10 -4.98 -9.92
C LYS A 26 3.77 -4.12 -8.69
N LEU A 27 4.78 -3.80 -7.87
CA LEU A 27 4.61 -2.89 -6.75
C LEU A 27 4.35 -1.47 -7.24
N GLU A 28 5.16 -0.95 -8.17
CA GLU A 28 4.96 0.38 -8.74
C GLU A 28 3.58 0.52 -9.38
N ASP A 29 3.12 -0.48 -10.13
CA ASP A 29 1.77 -0.52 -10.70
C ASP A 29 0.70 -0.51 -9.60
N LEU A 30 0.85 -1.33 -8.55
CA LEU A 30 -0.07 -1.33 -7.40
C LEU A 30 -0.16 0.04 -6.72
N PHE A 31 0.98 0.69 -6.49
CA PHE A 31 1.04 2.02 -5.88
C PHE A 31 0.37 3.08 -6.77
N ASN A 32 0.59 3.01 -8.08
CA ASN A 32 -0.02 3.92 -9.04
C ASN A 32 -1.53 3.74 -9.09
N ASP A 33 -2.03 2.50 -9.21
CA ASP A 33 -3.47 2.20 -9.24
C ASP A 33 -4.18 2.71 -7.98
N ILE A 34 -3.60 2.47 -6.82
CA ILE A 34 -4.15 2.90 -5.52
C ILE A 34 -4.09 4.43 -5.38
N ALA A 35 -3.04 5.08 -5.89
CA ALA A 35 -2.94 6.53 -5.91
C ALA A 35 -3.98 7.17 -6.87
N GLU A 36 -4.27 6.55 -8.01
CA GLU A 36 -5.33 7.00 -8.94
C GLU A 36 -6.72 6.93 -8.29
N GLU A 37 -6.95 5.95 -7.42
CA GLU A 37 -8.16 5.86 -6.59
C GLU A 37 -8.24 6.90 -5.45
N GLY A 38 -7.19 7.72 -5.29
CA GLY A 38 -7.11 8.79 -4.29
C GLY A 38 -6.67 8.33 -2.90
N TRP A 39 -6.10 7.13 -2.79
CA TRP A 39 -5.50 6.65 -1.54
C TRP A 39 -4.06 7.15 -1.41
N ILE A 40 -3.65 7.42 -0.18
CA ILE A 40 -2.33 7.95 0.15
C ILE A 40 -1.59 6.87 0.93
N TYR A 41 -0.37 6.55 0.51
CA TYR A 41 0.51 5.65 1.27
C TYR A 41 0.73 6.20 2.69
N ASP A 42 0.56 5.34 3.70
CA ASP A 42 0.70 5.66 5.11
C ASP A 42 1.93 4.99 5.72
N ASP A 43 2.01 3.66 5.63
CA ASP A 43 3.11 2.88 6.24
C ASP A 43 3.28 1.49 5.59
N VAL A 44 4.35 0.78 5.96
CA VAL A 44 4.62 -0.61 5.55
C VAL A 44 5.02 -1.47 6.76
N ALA A 45 4.39 -2.63 6.92
CA ALA A 45 4.81 -3.64 7.88
C ALA A 45 5.47 -4.83 7.19
N VAL A 46 6.63 -5.23 7.70
CA VAL A 46 7.33 -6.44 7.27
C VAL A 46 6.89 -7.60 8.16
N VAL A 47 6.18 -8.56 7.59
CA VAL A 47 5.73 -9.77 8.33
C VAL A 47 6.82 -10.83 8.33
N ASP A 48 7.45 -11.01 7.16
CA ASP A 48 8.62 -11.87 6.97
C ASP A 48 9.49 -11.31 5.82
N PRO A 49 10.72 -11.80 5.59
CA PRO A 49 11.63 -11.26 4.57
C PRO A 49 11.07 -11.23 3.14
N SER A 50 10.00 -11.99 2.89
CA SER A 50 9.31 -12.10 1.61
C SER A 50 7.87 -11.60 1.64
N SER A 51 7.36 -11.06 2.76
CA SER A 51 5.98 -10.57 2.86
C SER A 51 5.91 -9.18 3.48
N LEU A 52 5.37 -8.26 2.71
CA LEU A 52 5.12 -6.87 3.07
C LEU A 52 3.62 -6.60 3.11
N LEU A 53 3.19 -5.78 4.06
CA LEU A 53 1.84 -5.22 4.11
C LEU A 53 1.94 -3.71 3.93
N PHE A 54 1.35 -3.19 2.86
CA PHE A 54 1.29 -1.76 2.60
C PHE A 54 -0.02 -1.19 3.12
N PHE A 55 0.08 -0.15 3.94
CA PHE A 55 -1.05 0.58 4.49
C PHE A 55 -1.27 1.85 3.68
N PHE A 56 -2.51 2.05 3.27
CA PHE A 56 -2.96 3.24 2.59
C PHE A 56 -4.10 3.86 3.38
N ARG A 57 -4.16 5.18 3.37
CA ARG A 57 -5.22 5.95 4.00
C ARG A 57 -5.86 6.91 3.03
N ARG A 58 -7.14 7.18 3.21
CA ARG A 58 -7.87 8.22 2.47
C ARG A 58 -8.71 9.04 3.45
N PRO A 59 -8.70 10.38 3.36
CA PRO A 59 -9.60 11.20 4.17
C PRO A 59 -11.04 10.90 3.77
N ILE A 60 -11.91 10.69 4.74
CA ILE A 60 -13.35 10.63 4.53
C ILE A 60 -13.84 12.08 4.53
N ASP A 61 -14.30 12.58 3.37
CA ASP A 61 -15.00 13.86 3.32
C ASP A 61 -16.31 13.73 4.12
N ALA A 62 -16.46 14.59 5.12
CA ALA A 62 -17.59 14.63 6.05
C ALA A 62 -18.82 15.33 5.47
#